data_AF-A0A4R8L9C9-F1
#
_entry.id   AF-A0A4R8L9C9-F1
#
_cell.length_a   1.000
_cell.length_b   1.000
_cell.length_c   1.000
_cell.angle_alpha   90.00
_cell.angle_beta   90.00
_cell.angle_gamma   90.00
#
_symmetry.space_group_name_H-M   'P 1'
#
loop_
_entity.id
_entity.type
_entity.pdbx_description
1 polymer ?
#
loop_
_entity_poly.entity_id
_entity_poly.type
_entity_poly.pdbx_seq_one_letter_code
_entity_poly.pdbx_strand_id
1 'polypeptide(L)'
;MDTRCIEIVCGSAHHRLSYEDLFSSEVQDLLAECYTLGTDVNCLCDPDRPVPMHLRRVRIRPPTYTVVTNPLGIHHPDCPRYHIVRTHPSASHEAPNCKATVPPQARTEQPLRRIFVPILNQLNDAQREAATHKNGPCMVVAAAGSGKTAMLIARIQYLINQGVRPGDILACTFTRKAAQEMTDRLLAAVGERGKAVTIGTIHSVAYRMVTPELGEDWRVLSDPTWMIERVLEEPSGKNPHGVGPAMKLGEAISAIAKAKADALGPHQLSDPLAKVYAAYETLKAERKSLDFEDMILHAIRLFRSDEAFAKRWRQRWRYVMVDEFQDTNTAQWLFLLELVKAHNNLFVVGDDWQSIYGFRGAQPSLMNEFLRRFPGAKKVFLERNYRSHDLIVDLGSRIINLNAGHQIPKRVIAHRDMSPDAITQIVTVHSDTEEARFVASELTRLRNELGVPWNDFAVLYRTNIQSRLFEEALADADIPYHVVGDKHFYESPDVKIILDYLRTTQDTSDPTVWGHLLNRPKRYIPIDVVHEVQHGGWEAVVAHPKCR
;
A
#
# COMPACT_ATOMS: atom_id res chain seq x y z
N MET A 1 12.01 51.02 -13.91
CA MET A 1 11.79 49.75 -14.63
C MET A 1 13.11 49.44 -15.30
N ASP A 2 14.04 48.83 -14.58
CA ASP A 2 15.29 48.38 -15.18
C ASP A 2 14.99 47.15 -16.03
N THR A 3 15.28 47.25 -17.33
CA THR A 3 15.20 46.16 -18.28
C THR A 3 16.11 45.03 -17.82
N ARG A 4 15.57 43.80 -17.76
CA ARG A 4 16.27 42.60 -17.31
C ARG A 4 17.45 42.35 -18.26
N CYS A 5 18.68 42.59 -17.83
CA CYS A 5 19.86 42.39 -18.66
C CYS A 5 20.76 41.26 -18.13
N ILE A 6 21.34 40.50 -19.05
CA ILE A 6 22.31 39.44 -18.81
C ILE A 6 23.58 39.84 -19.55
N GLU A 7 24.70 39.87 -18.84
CA GLU A 7 26.01 40.11 -19.44
C GLU A 7 26.76 38.78 -19.59
N ILE A 8 27.28 38.52 -20.79
CA ILE A 8 28.03 37.32 -21.16
C ILE A 8 29.44 37.78 -21.56
N VAL A 9 30.45 37.17 -20.95
CA VAL A 9 31.86 37.41 -21.28
C VAL A 9 32.43 36.14 -21.87
N CYS A 10 32.96 36.23 -23.09
CA CYS A 10 33.53 35.10 -23.81
C CYS A 10 34.90 35.52 -24.36
N GLY A 11 35.96 35.19 -23.62
CA GLY A 11 37.31 35.69 -23.92
C GLY A 11 37.41 37.21 -23.75
N SER A 12 37.78 37.94 -24.81
CA SER A 12 37.83 39.41 -24.83
C SER A 12 36.55 40.08 -25.31
N ALA A 13 35.51 39.32 -25.69
CA ALA A 13 34.22 39.83 -26.13
C ALA A 13 33.23 39.92 -24.97
N HIS A 14 32.49 41.04 -24.90
CA HIS A 14 31.47 41.32 -23.88
C HIS A 14 30.13 41.60 -24.57
N HIS A 15 29.10 40.88 -24.18
CA HIS A 15 27.76 40.99 -24.75
C HIS A 15 26.74 41.27 -23.65
N ARG A 16 25.89 42.28 -23.84
CA ARG A 16 24.81 42.63 -22.92
C ARG A 16 23.48 42.40 -23.61
N LEU A 17 22.70 41.46 -23.09
CA LEU A 17 21.46 40.97 -23.69
C LEU A 17 20.28 41.26 -22.78
N SER A 18 19.08 41.48 -23.32
CA SER A 18 17.88 41.45 -22.49
C SER A 18 17.43 40.01 -22.26
N TYR A 19 16.63 39.78 -21.21
CA TYR A 19 16.12 38.44 -20.90
C TYR A 19 15.19 37.88 -22.00
N GLU A 20 14.58 38.75 -22.80
CA GLU A 20 13.71 38.36 -23.92
C GLU A 20 14.53 37.86 -25.12
N ASP A 21 15.77 38.34 -25.26
CA ASP A 21 16.68 37.98 -26.36
C ASP A 21 17.32 36.59 -26.16
N LEU A 22 17.25 36.01 -24.95
CA LEU A 22 17.80 34.70 -24.62
C LEU A 22 17.31 33.57 -25.52
N PHE A 23 16.09 33.69 -26.06
CA PHE A 23 15.47 32.67 -26.90
C PHE A 23 15.65 32.93 -28.41
N SER A 24 16.34 34.02 -28.77
CA SER A 24 16.66 34.32 -30.16
C SER A 24 17.71 33.35 -30.68
N SER A 25 17.58 32.96 -31.96
CA SER A 25 18.50 32.03 -32.60
C SER A 25 19.94 32.54 -32.58
N GLU A 26 20.14 33.85 -32.78
CA GLU A 26 21.46 34.49 -32.79
C GLU A 26 22.17 34.40 -31.43
N VAL A 27 21.43 34.51 -30.32
CA VAL A 27 21.98 34.35 -28.96
C VAL A 27 22.26 32.88 -28.64
N GLN A 28 21.44 31.95 -29.13
CA GLN A 28 21.69 30.51 -28.95
C GLN A 28 22.93 30.04 -29.71
N ASP A 29 23.17 30.58 -30.91
CA ASP A 29 24.35 30.28 -31.71
C ASP A 29 25.64 30.83 -31.04
N LEU A 30 25.58 32.06 -30.49
CA LEU A 30 26.68 32.65 -29.71
C LEU A 30 27.02 31.81 -28.46
N LEU A 31 26.00 31.31 -27.75
CA LEU A 31 26.17 30.45 -26.58
C LEU A 31 26.77 29.08 -26.96
N ALA A 32 26.38 28.51 -28.11
CA ALA A 32 26.95 27.27 -28.63
C ALA A 32 28.41 27.41 -29.06
N GLU A 33 28.79 28.57 -29.63
CA GLU A 33 30.17 28.88 -29.97
C GLU A 33 31.04 29.00 -28.71
N CYS A 34 30.59 29.75 -27.70
CA CYS A 34 31.28 29.88 -26.41
C CYS A 34 31.41 28.54 -25.66
N TYR A 35 30.42 27.65 -25.80
CA TYR A 35 30.45 26.28 -25.29
C TYR A 35 31.51 25.42 -25.99
N THR A 36 31.61 25.53 -27.32
CA THR A 36 32.60 24.78 -28.12
C THR A 36 34.03 25.21 -27.80
N LEU A 37 34.23 26.50 -27.50
CA LEU A 37 35.53 27.07 -27.12
C LEU A 37 35.91 26.85 -25.65
N GLY A 38 35.00 26.31 -24.82
CA GLY A 38 35.27 25.99 -23.41
C GLY A 38 35.41 27.23 -22.51
N THR A 39 34.67 28.29 -22.82
CA THR A 39 34.80 29.60 -22.17
C THR A 39 33.88 29.73 -20.95
N ASP A 40 34.36 30.38 -19.89
CA ASP A 40 33.57 30.58 -18.66
C ASP A 40 32.50 31.66 -18.84
N VAL A 41 31.23 31.29 -18.68
CA VAL A 41 30.08 32.21 -18.77
C VAL A 41 29.58 32.54 -17.36
N ASN A 42 29.72 33.81 -16.96
CA ASN A 42 29.30 34.29 -15.64
C ASN A 42 28.00 35.11 -15.74
N CYS A 43 26.96 34.71 -15.00
CA CYS A 43 25.70 35.45 -14.90
C CYS A 43 25.67 36.28 -13.61
N LEU A 44 25.57 37.60 -13.71
CA LEU A 44 25.71 38.54 -12.58
C LEU A 44 24.37 39.05 -11.99
N CYS A 45 23.27 38.30 -12.09
CA CYS A 45 21.99 38.76 -11.56
C CYS A 45 21.83 38.54 -10.03
N ASP A 46 21.23 39.54 -9.38
CA ASP A 46 20.93 39.70 -7.95
C ASP A 46 20.41 38.40 -7.25
N PRO A 47 20.96 38.00 -6.08
CA PRO A 47 20.74 36.69 -5.42
C PRO A 47 19.30 36.31 -5.01
N ASP A 48 18.33 37.21 -5.05
CA ASP A 48 16.99 36.95 -4.52
C ASP A 48 16.00 36.25 -5.47
N ARG A 49 16.37 35.87 -6.71
CA ARG A 49 15.47 35.12 -7.63
C ARG A 49 16.18 34.08 -8.52
N PRO A 50 15.61 32.86 -8.69
CA PRO A 50 16.32 31.76 -9.35
C PRO A 50 16.38 31.88 -10.89
N VAL A 51 17.55 31.58 -11.45
CA VAL A 51 17.80 31.42 -12.89
C VAL A 51 17.36 30.02 -13.35
N PRO A 52 16.82 29.84 -14.58
CA PRO A 52 16.44 28.54 -15.13
C PRO A 52 17.59 27.51 -15.14
N MET A 53 17.24 26.27 -14.82
CA MET A 53 18.16 25.17 -14.50
C MET A 53 19.15 24.78 -15.62
N HIS A 54 18.86 25.12 -16.88
CA HIS A 54 19.72 24.79 -18.03
C HIS A 54 20.96 25.68 -18.17
N LEU A 55 21.02 26.81 -17.45
CA LEU A 55 22.19 27.71 -17.43
C LEU A 55 23.18 27.41 -16.30
N ARG A 56 22.95 26.34 -15.52
CA ARG A 56 23.84 25.95 -14.41
C ARG A 56 24.53 24.60 -14.69
N ARG A 57 25.86 24.69 -14.71
CA ARG A 57 26.89 23.63 -14.63
C ARG A 57 27.32 23.08 -16.01
N VAL A 58 28.60 22.79 -16.25
CA VAL A 58 29.37 21.72 -15.60
C VAL A 58 30.88 21.85 -15.92
N ARG A 59 31.73 21.42 -14.99
CA ARG A 59 32.78 20.43 -15.32
C ARG A 59 32.68 19.27 -14.33
N ILE A 60 32.71 18.03 -14.84
CA ILE A 60 33.35 16.79 -14.33
C ILE A 60 32.72 15.53 -14.98
N ARG A 61 33.57 14.53 -15.32
CA ARG A 61 33.28 13.08 -15.43
C ARG A 61 34.25 12.32 -14.48
N PRO A 62 34.00 11.09 -13.94
CA PRO A 62 32.81 10.21 -13.82
C PRO A 62 32.49 9.81 -12.33
N PRO A 63 31.47 8.96 -11.98
CA PRO A 63 30.25 8.57 -12.67
C PRO A 63 29.04 9.46 -12.29
N THR A 64 28.06 9.46 -13.18
CA THR A 64 26.85 10.27 -13.20
C THR A 64 25.88 9.96 -12.07
N TYR A 65 25.96 10.70 -10.97
CA TYR A 65 24.80 10.95 -10.11
C TYR A 65 24.92 12.31 -9.45
N THR A 66 23.82 13.05 -9.38
CA THR A 66 23.73 14.26 -8.56
C THR A 66 23.05 13.89 -7.26
N VAL A 67 23.81 13.83 -6.17
CA VAL A 67 23.23 13.75 -4.83
C VAL A 67 22.69 15.13 -4.48
N VAL A 68 21.36 15.31 -4.50
CA VAL A 68 20.75 16.47 -3.85
C VAL A 68 20.48 16.07 -2.40
N THR A 69 21.47 16.25 -1.53
CA THR A 69 21.18 16.54 -0.13
C THR A 69 20.58 17.95 -0.10
N ASN A 70 19.56 18.19 0.73
CA ASN A 70 18.95 19.51 0.92
C ASN A 70 20.02 20.62 0.84
N PRO A 71 20.05 21.46 -0.22
CA PRO A 71 21.17 22.37 -0.44
C PRO A 71 21.23 23.53 0.55
N LEU A 72 20.24 23.66 1.45
CA LEU A 72 20.05 24.91 2.17
C LEU A 72 19.98 24.82 3.69
N GLY A 73 19.68 23.70 4.33
CA GLY A 73 19.72 23.65 5.81
C GLY A 73 19.01 24.84 6.51
N ILE A 74 17.99 25.43 5.89
CA ILE A 74 17.32 26.62 6.43
C ILE A 74 16.36 26.13 7.50
N HIS A 75 16.80 26.28 8.74
CA HIS A 75 15.96 26.11 9.91
C HIS A 75 15.12 27.37 10.17
N HIS A 76 14.08 27.23 10.99
CA HIS A 76 13.33 28.35 11.56
C HIS A 76 14.28 29.37 12.24
N PRO A 77 14.01 30.68 12.25
CA PRO A 77 14.88 31.70 12.85
C PRO A 77 15.24 31.45 14.32
N ASP A 78 14.38 30.77 15.06
CA ASP A 78 14.59 30.40 16.47
C ASP A 78 15.35 29.07 16.66
N CYS A 79 15.88 28.48 15.59
CA CYS A 79 16.60 27.21 15.67
C CYS A 79 18.04 27.41 16.18
N PRO A 80 18.48 26.63 17.19
CA PRO A 80 19.83 26.72 17.77
C PRO A 80 21.00 26.51 16.78
N ARG A 81 20.74 26.08 15.53
CA ARG A 81 21.75 25.77 14.51
C ARG A 81 21.94 26.84 13.43
N TYR A 82 21.26 27.98 13.49
CA TYR A 82 21.40 29.04 12.48
C TYR A 82 22.84 29.62 12.36
N HIS A 83 23.71 29.40 13.36
CA HIS A 83 25.05 30.01 13.41
C HIS A 83 26.25 29.05 13.37
N ILE A 84 26.06 27.75 13.10
CA ILE A 84 27.19 26.79 13.09
C ILE A 84 27.71 26.59 11.67
N VAL A 85 28.67 27.42 11.27
CA VAL A 85 29.55 27.16 10.12
C VAL A 85 30.53 26.06 10.52
N ARG A 86 30.40 24.84 9.99
CA ARG A 86 31.41 23.79 10.19
C ARG A 86 32.55 23.97 9.20
N THR A 87 33.73 24.31 9.71
CA THR A 87 35.01 24.12 9.03
C THR A 87 35.35 22.62 9.01
N HIS A 88 35.79 22.10 7.86
CA HIS A 88 36.30 20.73 7.75
C HIS A 88 37.66 20.62 8.47
N PRO A 89 37.87 19.64 9.37
CA PRO A 89 39.21 19.35 9.86
C PRO A 89 39.94 18.45 8.86
N SER A 90 41.08 18.91 8.39
CA SER A 90 42.14 18.06 7.86
C SER A 90 42.84 17.34 9.02
N ALA A 91 42.96 16.01 8.98
CA ALA A 91 44.14 15.27 9.44
C ALA A 91 43.93 13.75 9.40
N SER A 92 44.99 13.10 8.92
CA SER A 92 45.44 11.73 9.18
C SER A 92 45.05 11.12 10.53
N HIS A 93 44.57 9.88 10.50
CA HIS A 93 44.72 8.95 11.62
C HIS A 93 45.02 7.53 11.14
N GLU A 94 46.09 6.97 11.69
CA GLU A 94 46.55 5.59 11.57
C GLU A 94 45.49 4.60 12.07
N ALA A 95 45.33 3.48 11.37
CA ALA A 95 44.43 2.41 11.74
C ALA A 95 45.03 1.53 12.86
N PRO A 96 44.32 1.23 13.96
CA PRO A 96 44.73 0.20 14.89
C PRO A 96 44.39 -1.19 14.32
N ASN A 97 45.40 -2.04 14.31
CA ASN A 97 45.35 -3.43 13.89
C ASN A 97 44.62 -4.26 14.97
N CYS A 98 43.42 -4.76 14.68
CA CYS A 98 42.71 -5.71 15.55
C CYS A 98 42.39 -6.99 14.77
N LYS A 99 43.24 -8.01 14.97
CA LYS A 99 42.93 -9.40 14.66
C LYS A 99 41.99 -9.94 15.75
N ALA A 100 40.75 -10.23 15.40
CA ALA A 100 39.86 -11.05 16.23
C ALA A 100 39.54 -12.36 15.50
N THR A 101 39.95 -13.47 16.10
CA THR A 101 39.65 -14.84 15.67
C THR A 101 38.17 -15.14 15.92
N VAL A 102 37.46 -15.58 14.88
CA VAL A 102 36.05 -15.96 14.92
C VAL A 102 35.92 -17.41 15.41
N PRO A 103 35.21 -17.71 16.51
CA PRO A 103 34.90 -19.09 16.90
C PRO A 103 33.74 -19.66 16.05
N PRO A 104 33.61 -21.00 15.95
CA PRO A 104 32.67 -21.64 15.05
C PRO A 104 31.22 -21.38 15.45
N GLN A 105 30.39 -21.13 14.43
CA GLN A 105 28.98 -20.80 14.52
C GLN A 105 28.17 -21.87 15.28
N ALA A 106 27.71 -21.52 16.47
CA ALA A 106 26.55 -22.19 17.07
C ALA A 106 25.30 -21.80 16.27
N ARG A 107 24.49 -22.80 15.89
CA ARG A 107 23.18 -22.59 15.26
C ARG A 107 22.33 -21.67 16.15
N THR A 108 22.24 -20.41 15.79
CA THR A 108 21.36 -19.44 16.46
C THR A 108 19.91 -19.79 16.12
N GLU A 109 19.19 -20.27 17.12
CA GLU A 109 17.73 -20.20 17.16
C GLU A 109 17.30 -18.78 16.75
N GLN A 110 16.37 -18.68 15.79
CA GLN A 110 15.80 -17.39 15.40
C GLN A 110 15.26 -16.70 16.66
N PRO A 111 15.66 -15.45 16.97
CA PRO A 111 15.13 -14.78 18.14
C PRO A 111 13.62 -14.61 17.94
N LEU A 112 12.83 -15.24 18.83
CA LEU A 112 11.40 -14.97 18.97
C LEU A 112 11.23 -13.45 18.94
N ARG A 113 10.58 -12.92 17.91
CA ARG A 113 10.28 -11.48 17.81
C ARG A 113 9.68 -11.05 19.14
N ARG A 114 10.36 -10.19 19.90
CA ARG A 114 9.81 -9.66 21.16
C ARG A 114 8.56 -8.86 20.80
N ILE A 115 7.40 -9.46 21.02
CA ILE A 115 6.11 -8.81 20.81
C ILE A 115 6.00 -7.75 21.91
N PHE A 116 6.06 -6.48 21.52
CA PHE A 116 5.84 -5.39 22.46
C PHE A 116 4.38 -5.38 22.92
N VAL A 117 4.18 -5.55 24.23
CA VAL A 117 2.89 -5.46 24.91
C VAL A 117 2.85 -4.12 25.65
N PRO A 118 2.05 -3.15 25.19
CA PRO A 118 1.92 -1.87 25.87
C PRO A 118 1.11 -2.02 27.16
N ILE A 119 1.63 -1.48 28.26
CA ILE A 119 0.84 -1.23 29.48
C ILE A 119 0.28 0.20 29.37
N LEU A 120 -0.92 0.46 29.90
CA LEU A 120 -1.54 1.80 29.88
C LEU A 120 -0.59 2.91 30.34
N ASN A 121 0.31 2.63 31.30
CA ASN A 121 1.28 3.60 31.81
C ASN A 121 2.36 4.03 30.81
N GLN A 122 2.61 3.25 29.77
CA GLN A 122 3.57 3.55 28.70
C GLN A 122 2.94 4.36 27.56
N LEU A 123 1.61 4.54 27.58
CA LEU A 123 0.91 5.37 26.61
C LEU A 123 1.03 6.84 26.99
N ASN A 124 1.17 7.69 25.97
CA ASN A 124 1.01 9.14 26.15
C ASN A 124 -0.45 9.49 26.49
N ASP A 125 -0.70 10.75 26.88
CA ASP A 125 -2.01 11.17 27.38
C ASP A 125 -3.14 10.94 26.36
N ALA A 126 -2.92 11.28 25.08
CA ALA A 126 -3.91 11.08 24.03
C ALA A 126 -4.18 9.60 23.74
N GLN A 127 -3.13 8.76 23.70
CA GLN A 127 -3.28 7.31 23.55
C GLN A 127 -4.02 6.70 24.74
N ARG A 128 -3.74 7.15 25.96
CA ARG A 128 -4.41 6.69 27.19
C ARG A 128 -5.87 7.13 27.21
N GLU A 129 -6.16 8.36 26.83
CA GLU A 129 -7.52 8.88 26.70
C GLU A 129 -8.33 8.02 25.71
N ALA A 130 -7.78 7.74 24.53
CA ALA A 130 -8.39 6.85 23.55
C ALA A 130 -8.57 5.41 24.08
N ALA A 131 -7.55 4.85 24.73
CA ALA A 131 -7.58 3.48 25.24
C ALA A 131 -8.59 3.30 26.38
N THR A 132 -8.81 4.32 27.20
CA THR A 132 -9.69 4.27 28.39
C THR A 132 -11.14 4.67 28.11
N HIS A 133 -11.45 5.16 26.90
CA HIS A 133 -12.82 5.53 26.51
C HIS A 133 -13.76 4.30 26.45
N LYS A 134 -14.51 4.00 27.50
CA LYS A 134 -15.27 2.73 27.55
C LYS A 134 -16.50 2.71 26.62
N ASN A 135 -17.40 3.67 26.78
CA ASN A 135 -18.75 3.65 26.20
C ASN A 135 -18.98 4.76 25.19
N GLY A 136 -19.86 4.51 24.22
CA GLY A 136 -20.25 5.45 23.19
C GLY A 136 -19.24 5.54 22.03
N PRO A 137 -19.63 6.21 20.95
CA PRO A 137 -18.83 6.30 19.74
C PRO A 137 -17.56 7.12 19.99
N CYS A 138 -16.45 6.67 19.41
CA CYS A 138 -15.18 7.39 19.46
C CYS A 138 -14.44 7.28 18.14
N MET A 139 -13.91 8.42 17.69
CA MET A 139 -13.02 8.50 16.54
C MET A 139 -11.64 8.94 16.98
N VAL A 140 -10.66 8.10 16.69
CA VAL A 140 -9.25 8.42 16.85
C VAL A 140 -8.69 8.80 15.49
N VAL A 141 -8.31 10.06 15.35
CA VAL A 141 -7.58 10.57 14.19
C VAL A 141 -6.10 10.43 14.49
N ALA A 142 -5.46 9.48 13.84
CA ALA A 142 -4.09 9.09 14.15
C ALA A 142 -3.13 9.54 13.06
N ALA A 143 -1.98 10.07 13.44
CA ALA A 143 -0.88 10.30 12.51
C ALA A 143 -0.16 8.99 12.16
N ALA A 144 0.56 9.00 11.04
CA ALA A 144 1.54 7.99 10.71
C ALA A 144 2.48 7.70 11.89
N GLY A 145 2.71 6.41 12.19
CA GLY A 145 3.65 6.02 13.24
C GLY A 145 3.24 6.38 14.67
N SER A 146 1.98 6.74 14.91
CA SER A 146 1.49 7.18 16.24
C SER A 146 1.17 6.07 17.23
N GLY A 147 1.40 4.80 16.88
CA GLY A 147 1.13 3.66 17.75
C GLY A 147 -0.33 3.21 17.80
N LYS A 148 -1.11 3.40 16.71
CA LYS A 148 -2.51 2.96 16.54
C LYS A 148 -2.76 1.55 17.11
N THR A 149 -2.01 0.56 16.63
CA THR A 149 -2.15 -0.84 17.04
C THR A 149 -1.83 -1.04 18.53
N ALA A 150 -0.80 -0.40 19.06
CA ALA A 150 -0.45 -0.51 20.48
C ALA A 150 -1.58 0.06 21.36
N MET A 151 -2.15 1.20 20.98
CA MET A 151 -3.30 1.79 21.67
C MET A 151 -4.53 0.87 21.61
N LEU A 152 -4.83 0.25 20.45
CA LEU A 152 -5.94 -0.70 20.31
C LEU A 152 -5.78 -1.93 21.22
N ILE A 153 -4.57 -2.49 21.32
CA ILE A 153 -4.30 -3.62 22.23
C ILE A 153 -4.49 -3.21 23.69
N ALA A 154 -3.93 -2.06 24.10
CA ALA A 154 -4.09 -1.53 25.45
C ALA A 154 -5.57 -1.22 25.79
N ARG A 155 -6.35 -0.77 24.80
CA ARG A 155 -7.80 -0.58 24.92
C ARG A 155 -8.53 -1.89 25.20
N ILE A 156 -8.25 -2.95 24.45
CA ILE A 156 -8.88 -4.25 24.66
C ILE A 156 -8.53 -4.77 26.07
N GLN A 157 -7.27 -4.67 26.47
CA GLN A 157 -6.83 -5.00 27.83
C GLN A 157 -7.59 -4.19 28.89
N TYR A 158 -7.72 -2.88 28.69
CA TYR A 158 -8.48 -2.02 29.60
C TYR A 158 -9.94 -2.46 29.71
N LEU A 159 -10.64 -2.72 28.60
CA LEU A 159 -12.03 -3.20 28.62
C LEU A 159 -12.17 -4.51 29.42
N ILE A 160 -11.27 -5.46 29.18
CA ILE A 160 -11.23 -6.75 29.88
C ILE A 160 -11.00 -6.57 31.39
N ASN A 161 -10.11 -5.65 31.77
CA ASN A 161 -9.85 -5.30 33.18
C ASN A 161 -11.03 -4.58 33.83
N GLN A 162 -11.83 -3.84 33.05
CA GLN A 162 -13.05 -3.17 33.47
C GLN A 162 -14.29 -4.10 33.48
N GLY A 163 -14.07 -5.42 33.46
CA GLY A 163 -15.12 -6.43 33.57
C GLY A 163 -15.86 -6.75 32.27
N VAL A 164 -15.42 -6.24 31.12
CA VAL A 164 -16.00 -6.63 29.82
C VAL A 164 -15.59 -8.07 29.50
N ARG A 165 -16.56 -8.91 29.16
CA ARG A 165 -16.26 -10.30 28.74
C ARG A 165 -15.50 -10.24 27.42
N PRO A 166 -14.38 -10.95 27.25
CA PRO A 166 -13.62 -10.91 25.99
C PRO A 166 -14.47 -11.25 24.75
N GLY A 167 -15.42 -12.17 24.91
CA GLY A 167 -16.39 -12.53 23.87
C GLY A 167 -17.32 -11.39 23.42
N ASP A 168 -17.42 -10.31 24.19
CA ASP A 168 -18.22 -9.12 23.88
C ASP A 168 -17.47 -8.11 22.98
N ILE A 169 -16.19 -8.38 22.66
CA ILE A 169 -15.29 -7.47 21.95
C ILE A 169 -15.05 -7.98 20.52
N LEU A 170 -15.22 -7.07 19.57
CA LEU A 170 -14.88 -7.26 18.16
C LEU A 170 -13.85 -6.21 17.73
N ALA A 171 -12.74 -6.64 17.14
CA ALA A 171 -11.78 -5.77 16.47
C ALA A 171 -11.65 -6.13 14.98
N CYS A 172 -11.95 -5.17 14.13
CA CYS A 172 -11.86 -5.27 12.69
C CYS A 172 -10.58 -4.61 12.16
N THR A 173 -9.87 -5.29 11.27
CA THR A 173 -8.71 -4.75 10.53
C THR A 173 -8.95 -4.79 9.02
N PHE A 174 -8.14 -4.06 8.25
CA PHE A 174 -8.26 -4.09 6.79
C PHE A 174 -7.73 -5.39 6.16
N THR A 175 -6.61 -5.93 6.68
CA THR A 175 -5.96 -7.13 6.13
C THR A 175 -5.96 -8.31 7.12
N ARG A 176 -5.91 -9.54 6.58
CA ARG A 176 -5.76 -10.76 7.38
C ARG A 176 -4.44 -10.78 8.15
N LYS A 177 -3.36 -10.26 7.56
CA LYS A 177 -2.06 -10.13 8.23
C LYS A 177 -2.15 -9.21 9.45
N ALA A 178 -2.79 -8.03 9.31
CA ALA A 178 -3.01 -7.13 10.43
C ALA A 178 -3.89 -7.77 11.53
N ALA A 179 -4.90 -8.55 11.15
CA ALA A 179 -5.73 -9.30 12.11
C ALA A 179 -4.88 -10.33 12.89
N GLN A 180 -4.01 -11.07 12.19
CA GLN A 180 -3.13 -12.05 12.83
C GLN A 180 -2.11 -11.37 13.76
N GLU A 181 -1.44 -10.31 13.29
CA GLU A 181 -0.50 -9.56 14.13
C GLU A 181 -1.17 -8.94 15.37
N MET A 182 -2.41 -8.45 15.24
CA MET A 182 -3.20 -7.96 16.37
C MET A 182 -3.58 -9.10 17.32
N THR A 183 -3.90 -10.28 16.80
CA THR A 183 -4.20 -11.48 17.59
C THR A 183 -2.99 -11.92 18.40
N ASP A 184 -1.82 -12.04 17.77
CA ASP A 184 -0.58 -12.45 18.43
C ASP A 184 -0.18 -11.45 19.53
N ARG A 185 -0.30 -10.15 19.25
CA ARG A 185 -0.08 -9.08 20.25
C ARG A 185 -1.06 -9.16 21.41
N LEU A 186 -2.33 -9.42 21.15
CA LEU A 186 -3.33 -9.53 22.20
C LEU A 186 -3.10 -10.76 23.08
N LEU A 187 -2.76 -11.91 22.48
CA LEU A 187 -2.44 -13.13 23.22
C LEU A 187 -1.21 -12.94 24.10
N ALA A 188 -0.17 -12.27 23.60
CA ALA A 188 0.96 -11.87 24.41
C ALA A 188 0.58 -10.93 25.57
N ALA A 189 -0.44 -10.08 25.37
CA ALA A 189 -0.86 -9.08 26.34
C ALA A 189 -1.78 -9.60 27.46
N VAL A 190 -2.74 -10.46 27.14
CA VAL A 190 -3.80 -10.91 28.07
C VAL A 190 -3.89 -12.43 28.20
N GLY A 191 -2.98 -13.18 27.58
CA GLY A 191 -2.94 -14.64 27.61
C GLY A 191 -4.18 -15.28 27.00
N GLU A 192 -4.60 -16.40 27.59
CA GLU A 192 -5.75 -17.21 27.13
C GLU A 192 -7.06 -16.42 27.04
N ARG A 193 -7.26 -15.38 27.86
CA ARG A 193 -8.45 -14.51 27.79
C ARG A 193 -8.58 -13.83 26.42
N GLY A 194 -7.47 -13.59 25.74
CA GLY A 194 -7.43 -12.98 24.40
C GLY A 194 -8.06 -13.86 23.32
N LYS A 195 -8.05 -15.19 23.46
CA LYS A 195 -8.60 -16.13 22.46
C LYS A 195 -10.10 -15.95 22.25
N ALA A 196 -10.81 -15.46 23.25
CA ALA A 196 -12.26 -15.23 23.16
C ALA A 196 -12.63 -13.90 22.48
N VAL A 197 -11.68 -12.98 22.30
CA VAL A 197 -11.89 -11.75 21.52
C VAL A 197 -11.99 -12.10 20.05
N THR A 198 -12.99 -11.55 19.36
CA THR A 198 -13.07 -11.72 17.91
C THR A 198 -12.19 -10.69 17.21
N ILE A 199 -11.18 -11.14 16.47
CA ILE A 199 -10.35 -10.31 15.61
C ILE A 199 -10.43 -10.84 14.18
N GLY A 200 -10.62 -9.97 13.20
CA GLY A 200 -10.72 -10.35 11.80
C GLY A 200 -10.89 -9.16 10.87
N THR A 201 -11.04 -9.41 9.57
CA THR A 201 -11.46 -8.35 8.64
C THR A 201 -12.97 -8.17 8.67
N ILE A 202 -13.48 -7.02 8.21
CA ILE A 202 -14.94 -6.79 8.11
C ILE A 202 -15.62 -7.90 7.30
N HIS A 203 -14.99 -8.34 6.20
CA HIS A 203 -15.51 -9.45 5.41
C HIS A 203 -15.46 -10.79 6.15
N SER A 204 -14.39 -11.09 6.90
CA SER A 204 -14.34 -12.32 7.72
C SER A 204 -15.42 -12.34 8.80
N VAL A 205 -15.77 -11.16 9.35
CA VAL A 205 -16.88 -11.01 10.30
C VAL A 205 -18.22 -11.25 9.60
N ALA A 206 -18.46 -10.59 8.46
CA ALA A 206 -19.68 -10.79 7.68
C ALA A 206 -19.87 -12.26 7.25
N TYR A 207 -18.81 -12.89 6.75
CA TYR A 207 -18.79 -14.32 6.41
C TYR A 207 -19.19 -15.19 7.61
N ARG A 208 -18.56 -14.99 8.78
CA ARG A 208 -18.89 -15.74 10.01
C ARG A 208 -20.36 -15.60 10.40
N MET A 209 -20.95 -14.43 10.16
CA MET A 209 -22.34 -14.17 10.49
C MET A 209 -23.31 -14.79 9.48
N VAL A 210 -23.01 -14.67 8.19
CA VAL A 210 -23.93 -15.01 7.09
C VAL A 210 -23.87 -16.49 6.73
N THR A 211 -22.68 -17.10 6.68
CA THR A 211 -22.55 -18.50 6.22
C THR A 211 -23.45 -19.48 6.97
N PRO A 212 -23.63 -19.42 8.31
CA PRO A 212 -24.56 -20.30 9.03
C PRO A 212 -26.04 -20.07 8.69
N GLU A 213 -26.38 -18.91 8.14
CA GLU A 213 -27.75 -18.56 7.73
C GLU A 213 -28.04 -18.95 6.28
N LEU A 214 -27.00 -19.34 5.53
CA LEU A 214 -27.16 -19.86 4.19
C LEU A 214 -27.55 -21.34 4.25
N GLY A 215 -28.44 -21.79 3.37
CA GLY A 215 -28.72 -23.22 3.21
C GLY A 215 -27.49 -23.99 2.71
N GLU A 216 -27.44 -25.30 2.98
CA GLU A 216 -26.27 -26.16 2.68
C GLU A 216 -25.80 -26.12 1.21
N ASP A 217 -26.71 -25.83 0.27
CA ASP A 217 -26.41 -25.74 -1.16
C ASP A 217 -25.69 -24.45 -1.58
N TRP A 218 -25.62 -23.44 -0.71
CA TRP A 218 -25.06 -22.14 -1.07
C TRP A 218 -23.53 -22.14 -1.05
N ARG A 219 -22.93 -21.42 -2.01
CA ARG A 219 -21.46 -21.33 -2.14
C ARG A 219 -20.98 -19.89 -2.18
N VAL A 220 -19.82 -19.65 -1.58
CA VAL A 220 -19.11 -18.36 -1.69
C VAL A 220 -18.04 -18.46 -2.77
N LEU A 221 -18.15 -17.61 -3.78
CA LEU A 221 -17.25 -17.56 -4.91
C LEU A 221 -15.99 -16.78 -4.54
N SER A 222 -14.82 -17.39 -4.79
CA SER A 222 -13.53 -16.70 -4.66
C SER A 222 -13.19 -15.85 -5.89
N ASP A 223 -13.68 -16.23 -7.06
CA ASP A 223 -13.49 -15.51 -8.32
C ASP A 223 -14.81 -15.50 -9.13
N PRO A 224 -15.47 -14.34 -9.26
CA PRO A 224 -16.69 -14.19 -10.04
C PRO A 224 -16.45 -13.93 -11.54
N THR A 225 -15.20 -13.83 -12.00
CA THR A 225 -14.84 -13.40 -13.37
C THR A 225 -15.56 -14.19 -14.45
N TRP A 226 -15.59 -15.52 -14.33
CA TRP A 226 -16.23 -16.40 -15.31
C TRP A 226 -17.75 -16.19 -15.42
N MET A 227 -18.42 -15.76 -14.35
CA MET A 227 -19.86 -15.47 -14.38
C MET A 227 -20.13 -14.17 -15.10
N ILE A 228 -19.28 -13.16 -14.90
CA ILE A 228 -19.40 -11.88 -15.59
C ILE A 228 -19.06 -12.07 -17.07
N GLU A 229 -18.02 -12.86 -17.39
CA GLU A 229 -17.70 -13.28 -18.77
C GLU A 229 -18.92 -13.93 -19.43
N ARG A 230 -19.57 -14.88 -18.74
CA ARG A 230 -20.79 -15.56 -19.21
C ARG A 230 -21.95 -14.60 -19.46
N VAL A 231 -22.15 -13.59 -18.60
CA VAL A 231 -23.21 -12.58 -18.78
C VAL A 231 -22.94 -11.68 -19.99
N LEU A 232 -21.67 -11.41 -20.32
CA LEU A 232 -21.28 -10.59 -21.48
C LEU A 232 -21.32 -11.34 -22.83
N GLU A 233 -21.68 -12.62 -22.83
CA GLU A 233 -21.94 -13.36 -24.07
C GLU A 233 -23.32 -13.03 -24.64
N GLU A 234 -23.51 -13.26 -25.93
CA GLU A 234 -24.82 -13.11 -26.59
C GLU A 234 -25.87 -14.05 -25.96
N PRO A 235 -27.14 -13.59 -25.83
CA PRO A 235 -28.22 -14.42 -25.35
C PRO A 235 -28.41 -15.62 -26.28
N SER A 236 -28.54 -16.80 -25.68
CA SER A 236 -28.79 -18.05 -26.42
C SER A 236 -29.62 -19.02 -25.58
N GLY A 237 -30.14 -20.09 -26.19
CA GLY A 237 -30.87 -21.12 -25.44
C GLY A 237 -30.04 -21.76 -24.30
N LYS A 238 -28.71 -21.74 -24.40
CA LYS A 238 -27.79 -22.20 -23.33
C LYS A 238 -27.37 -21.09 -22.37
N ASN A 239 -27.58 -19.82 -22.72
CA ASN A 239 -27.23 -18.64 -21.94
C ASN A 239 -28.39 -17.62 -21.95
N PRO A 240 -29.48 -17.87 -21.21
CA PRO A 240 -30.64 -16.99 -21.22
C PRO A 240 -30.37 -15.61 -20.59
N HIS A 241 -29.34 -15.51 -19.76
CA HIS A 241 -28.93 -14.26 -19.07
C HIS A 241 -27.84 -13.48 -19.81
N GLY A 242 -27.46 -13.92 -21.01
CA GLY A 242 -26.50 -13.18 -21.84
C GLY A 242 -27.07 -11.82 -22.25
N VAL A 243 -26.30 -10.76 -22.03
CA VAL A 243 -26.67 -9.38 -22.43
C VAL A 243 -25.86 -8.88 -23.62
N GLY A 244 -25.04 -9.75 -24.23
CA GLY A 244 -24.11 -9.39 -25.29
C GLY A 244 -22.91 -8.59 -24.78
N PRO A 245 -21.97 -8.22 -25.68
CA PRO A 245 -20.72 -7.54 -25.34
C PRO A 245 -20.95 -6.05 -25.01
N ALA A 246 -21.78 -5.77 -24.02
CA ALA A 246 -22.22 -4.42 -23.65
C ALA A 246 -21.09 -3.55 -23.08
N MET A 247 -20.03 -4.17 -22.54
CA MET A 247 -18.82 -3.52 -22.04
C MET A 247 -17.66 -4.53 -21.94
N LYS A 248 -16.42 -4.06 -21.74
CA LYS A 248 -15.27 -4.96 -21.57
C LYS A 248 -15.34 -5.69 -20.23
N LEU A 249 -14.88 -6.94 -20.17
CA LEU A 249 -14.91 -7.77 -18.97
C LEU A 249 -14.25 -7.08 -17.75
N GLY A 250 -13.04 -6.53 -17.92
CA GLY A 250 -12.34 -5.83 -16.85
C GLY A 250 -13.09 -4.59 -16.34
N GLU A 251 -13.77 -3.86 -17.23
CA GLU A 251 -14.60 -2.72 -16.87
C GLU A 251 -15.84 -3.17 -16.09
N ALA A 252 -16.50 -4.26 -16.52
CA ALA A 252 -17.67 -4.82 -15.84
C ALA A 252 -17.32 -5.28 -14.42
N ILE A 253 -16.22 -6.03 -14.25
CA ILE A 253 -15.75 -6.49 -12.94
C ILE A 253 -15.52 -5.31 -12.00
N SER A 254 -14.75 -4.31 -12.47
CA SER A 254 -14.42 -3.13 -11.68
C SER A 254 -15.67 -2.31 -11.32
N ALA A 255 -16.56 -2.09 -12.28
CA ALA A 255 -17.77 -1.30 -12.09
C ALA A 255 -18.80 -1.97 -11.16
N ILE A 256 -18.98 -3.29 -11.27
CA ILE A 256 -19.85 -4.06 -10.36
C ILE A 256 -19.26 -4.05 -8.95
N ALA A 257 -17.95 -4.31 -8.80
CA ALA A 257 -17.29 -4.30 -7.49
C ALA A 257 -17.43 -2.92 -6.82
N LYS A 258 -17.23 -1.83 -7.59
CA LYS A 258 -17.45 -0.46 -7.11
C LYS A 258 -18.90 -0.22 -6.71
N ALA A 259 -19.87 -0.59 -7.55
CA ALA A 259 -21.29 -0.42 -7.22
C ALA A 259 -21.66 -1.12 -5.90
N LYS A 260 -21.16 -2.33 -5.67
CA LYS A 260 -21.34 -3.05 -4.41
C LYS A 260 -20.67 -2.37 -3.22
N ALA A 261 -19.44 -1.90 -3.39
CA ALA A 261 -18.72 -1.15 -2.36
C ALA A 261 -19.47 0.13 -1.97
N ASP A 262 -20.14 0.77 -2.93
CA ASP A 262 -21.00 1.94 -2.74
C ASP A 262 -22.43 1.56 -2.27
N ALA A 263 -22.71 0.27 -2.04
CA ALA A 263 -24.00 -0.28 -1.66
C ALA A 263 -25.16 0.03 -2.63
N LEU A 264 -24.86 0.10 -3.93
CA LEU A 264 -25.81 0.34 -5.00
C LEU A 264 -26.26 -0.98 -5.64
N GLY A 265 -27.57 -1.14 -5.79
CA GLY A 265 -28.16 -2.24 -6.56
C GLY A 265 -28.31 -1.89 -8.05
N PRO A 266 -28.57 -2.89 -8.93
CA PRO A 266 -28.67 -2.67 -10.38
C PRO A 266 -29.69 -1.58 -10.78
N HIS A 267 -30.81 -1.49 -10.06
CA HIS A 267 -31.89 -0.52 -10.31
C HIS A 267 -31.50 0.95 -10.02
N GLN A 268 -30.37 1.19 -9.35
CA GLN A 268 -29.85 2.53 -9.04
C GLN A 268 -28.79 2.99 -10.04
N LEU A 269 -28.44 2.14 -11.00
CA LEU A 269 -27.40 2.39 -12.00
C LEU A 269 -28.04 2.67 -13.36
N SER A 270 -27.25 3.26 -14.27
CA SER A 270 -27.63 3.44 -15.66
C SER A 270 -27.12 2.30 -16.55
N ASP A 271 -27.75 2.13 -17.70
CA ASP A 271 -27.25 1.25 -18.76
C ASP A 271 -25.88 1.72 -19.28
N PRO A 272 -25.00 0.82 -19.75
CA PRO A 272 -25.19 -0.64 -19.83
C PRO A 272 -24.93 -1.42 -18.53
N LEU A 273 -24.35 -0.76 -17.50
CA LEU A 273 -23.94 -1.43 -16.26
C LEU A 273 -25.13 -2.01 -15.49
N ALA A 274 -26.27 -1.33 -15.45
CA ALA A 274 -27.48 -1.81 -14.80
C ALA A 274 -27.92 -3.18 -15.34
N LYS A 275 -27.97 -3.35 -16.66
CA LYS A 275 -28.30 -4.62 -17.35
C LYS A 275 -27.31 -5.74 -17.00
N VAL A 276 -26.01 -5.48 -17.18
CA VAL A 276 -24.96 -6.48 -16.89
C VAL A 276 -25.00 -6.89 -15.42
N TYR A 277 -25.14 -5.92 -14.51
CA TYR A 277 -25.16 -6.19 -13.08
C TYR A 277 -26.43 -6.96 -12.66
N ALA A 278 -27.60 -6.61 -13.20
CA ALA A 278 -28.84 -7.33 -12.94
C ALA A 278 -28.77 -8.79 -13.43
N ALA A 279 -28.28 -9.02 -14.66
CA ALA A 279 -28.11 -10.36 -15.20
C ALA A 279 -27.10 -11.19 -14.37
N TYR A 280 -26.02 -10.56 -13.89
CA TYR A 280 -25.05 -11.19 -13.00
C TYR A 280 -25.66 -11.60 -11.65
N GLU A 281 -26.46 -10.74 -11.01
CA GLU A 281 -27.14 -11.08 -9.76
C GLU A 281 -28.18 -12.20 -9.95
N THR A 282 -28.93 -12.20 -11.06
CA THR A 282 -29.87 -13.29 -11.40
C THR A 282 -29.14 -14.61 -11.58
N LEU A 283 -28.06 -14.64 -12.37
CA LEU A 283 -27.29 -15.86 -12.62
C LEU A 283 -26.67 -16.43 -11.32
N LYS A 284 -26.24 -15.56 -10.40
CA LYS A 284 -25.76 -15.97 -9.07
C LYS A 284 -26.85 -16.56 -8.21
N ALA A 285 -28.02 -15.94 -8.18
CA ALA A 285 -29.16 -16.43 -7.40
C ALA A 285 -29.59 -17.82 -7.87
N GLU A 286 -29.70 -18.05 -9.18
CA GLU A 286 -30.02 -19.37 -9.75
C GLU A 286 -29.00 -20.46 -9.38
N ARG A 287 -27.72 -20.08 -9.31
CA ARG A 287 -26.63 -20.97 -8.90
C ARG A 287 -26.40 -21.03 -7.39
N LYS A 288 -27.29 -20.43 -6.58
CA LYS A 288 -27.16 -20.35 -5.11
C LYS A 288 -25.75 -19.91 -4.69
N SER A 289 -25.23 -18.89 -5.35
CA SER A 289 -23.85 -18.43 -5.17
C SER A 289 -23.81 -16.97 -4.73
N LEU A 290 -22.84 -16.63 -3.88
CA LEU A 290 -22.57 -15.27 -3.42
C LEU A 290 -21.09 -14.95 -3.64
N ASP A 291 -20.76 -13.73 -4.02
CA ASP A 291 -19.38 -13.25 -4.02
C ASP A 291 -18.98 -12.69 -2.64
N PHE A 292 -17.77 -12.17 -2.53
CA PHE A 292 -17.21 -11.75 -1.25
C PHE A 292 -17.86 -10.46 -0.74
N GLU A 293 -18.16 -9.53 -1.64
CA GLU A 293 -18.84 -8.26 -1.39
C GLU A 293 -20.31 -8.51 -0.97
N ASP A 294 -20.95 -9.53 -1.54
CA ASP A 294 -22.30 -9.94 -1.16
C ASP A 294 -22.41 -10.33 0.30
N MET A 295 -21.36 -10.85 0.93
CA MET A 295 -21.40 -11.20 2.36
C MET A 295 -21.79 -10.00 3.22
N ILE A 296 -21.24 -8.83 2.90
CA ILE A 296 -21.52 -7.59 3.63
C ILE A 296 -22.96 -7.13 3.34
N LEU A 297 -23.33 -7.07 2.06
CA LEU A 297 -24.68 -6.63 1.66
C LEU A 297 -25.77 -7.57 2.19
N HIS A 298 -25.51 -8.87 2.22
CA HIS A 298 -26.41 -9.87 2.75
C HIS A 298 -26.54 -9.75 4.28
N ALA A 299 -25.44 -9.52 5.01
CA ALA A 299 -25.50 -9.26 6.44
C ALA A 299 -26.33 -8.01 6.76
N ILE A 300 -26.19 -6.93 5.99
CA ILE A 300 -27.03 -5.72 6.12
C ILE A 300 -28.51 -6.05 5.94
N ARG A 301 -28.86 -6.88 4.93
CA ARG A 301 -30.24 -7.31 4.72
C ARG A 301 -30.77 -8.10 5.92
N LEU A 302 -30.03 -9.10 6.40
CA LEU A 302 -30.42 -9.89 7.57
C LEU A 302 -30.60 -9.03 8.83
N PHE A 303 -29.73 -8.05 9.08
CA PHE A 303 -29.90 -7.11 10.19
C PHE A 303 -31.22 -6.32 10.15
N ARG A 304 -31.76 -6.09 8.95
CA ARG A 304 -32.99 -5.32 8.73
C ARG A 304 -34.23 -6.20 8.68
N SER A 305 -34.11 -7.43 8.18
CA SER A 305 -35.25 -8.34 7.98
C SER A 305 -35.43 -9.37 9.09
N ASP A 306 -34.39 -9.71 9.84
CA ASP A 306 -34.41 -10.73 10.89
C ASP A 306 -33.97 -10.15 12.24
N GLU A 307 -34.96 -9.97 13.14
CA GLU A 307 -34.73 -9.43 14.48
C GLU A 307 -33.90 -10.37 15.37
N ALA A 308 -34.07 -11.70 15.23
CA ALA A 308 -33.34 -12.69 16.01
C ALA A 308 -31.86 -12.69 15.63
N PHE A 309 -31.56 -12.67 14.32
CA PHE A 309 -30.21 -12.50 13.80
C PHE A 309 -29.57 -11.21 14.33
N ALA A 310 -30.30 -10.09 14.23
CA ALA A 310 -29.81 -8.80 14.65
C ALA A 310 -29.53 -8.75 16.16
N LYS A 311 -30.44 -9.25 16.98
CA LYS A 311 -30.30 -9.30 18.44
C LYS A 311 -29.12 -10.17 18.86
N ARG A 312 -28.96 -11.36 18.26
CA ARG A 312 -27.86 -12.28 18.54
C ARG A 312 -26.50 -11.60 18.38
N TRP A 313 -26.27 -10.94 17.24
CA TRP A 313 -24.97 -10.33 16.93
C TRP A 313 -24.71 -9.00 17.65
N ARG A 314 -25.73 -8.14 17.80
CA ARG A 314 -25.64 -6.90 18.60
C ARG A 314 -25.36 -7.19 20.09
N GLN A 315 -25.88 -8.29 20.62
CA GLN A 315 -25.60 -8.72 22.00
C GLN A 315 -24.22 -9.39 22.13
N ARG A 316 -23.83 -10.17 21.12
CA ARG A 316 -22.53 -10.84 21.09
C ARG A 316 -21.37 -9.84 21.02
N TRP A 317 -21.47 -8.76 20.25
CA TRP A 317 -20.36 -7.80 20.11
C TRP A 317 -20.77 -6.40 20.56
N ARG A 318 -20.69 -6.16 21.87
CA ARG A 318 -21.09 -4.88 22.49
C ARG A 318 -20.05 -3.78 22.34
N TYR A 319 -18.79 -4.13 22.04
CA TYR A 319 -17.71 -3.17 21.82
C TYR A 319 -17.05 -3.49 20.49
N VAL A 320 -17.29 -2.64 19.48
CA VAL A 320 -16.78 -2.81 18.12
C VAL A 320 -15.68 -1.79 17.86
N MET A 321 -14.53 -2.28 17.42
CA MET A 321 -13.34 -1.50 17.12
C MET A 321 -12.97 -1.70 15.65
N VAL A 322 -12.60 -0.63 14.93
CA VAL A 322 -12.19 -0.70 13.52
C VAL A 322 -10.88 0.04 13.35
N ASP A 323 -9.84 -0.67 12.91
CA ASP A 323 -8.55 -0.11 12.52
C ASP A 323 -8.55 0.22 11.01
N GLU A 324 -7.72 1.17 10.60
CA GLU A 324 -7.62 1.69 9.23
C GLU A 324 -8.98 2.12 8.63
N PHE A 325 -9.77 2.85 9.42
CA PHE A 325 -11.14 3.24 9.04
C PHE A 325 -11.21 4.10 7.77
N GLN A 326 -10.14 4.82 7.41
CA GLN A 326 -10.07 5.59 6.16
C GLN A 326 -10.20 4.71 4.92
N ASP A 327 -9.87 3.43 5.02
CA ASP A 327 -9.90 2.48 3.89
C ASP A 327 -11.25 1.75 3.78
N THR A 328 -12.26 2.19 4.55
CA THR A 328 -13.61 1.63 4.47
C THR A 328 -14.42 2.21 3.32
N ASN A 329 -15.40 1.43 2.85
CA ASN A 329 -16.37 1.84 1.83
C ASN A 329 -17.79 1.96 2.41
N THR A 330 -18.74 2.46 1.63
CA THR A 330 -20.13 2.70 2.05
C THR A 330 -20.81 1.44 2.56
N ALA A 331 -20.65 0.30 1.88
CA ALA A 331 -21.23 -0.96 2.33
C ALA A 331 -20.70 -1.39 3.70
N GLN A 332 -19.39 -1.32 3.91
CA GLN A 332 -18.77 -1.60 5.21
C GLN A 332 -19.25 -0.65 6.30
N TRP A 333 -19.38 0.64 5.99
CA TRP A 333 -19.91 1.63 6.91
C TRP A 333 -21.35 1.34 7.33
N LEU A 334 -22.24 1.07 6.37
CA LEU A 334 -23.63 0.70 6.63
C LEU A 334 -23.73 -0.59 7.46
N PHE A 335 -22.89 -1.59 7.17
CA PHE A 335 -22.79 -2.81 7.96
C PHE A 335 -22.41 -2.52 9.42
N LEU A 336 -21.38 -1.70 9.65
CA LEU A 336 -20.96 -1.31 10.99
C LEU A 336 -22.07 -0.57 11.74
N LEU A 337 -22.80 0.33 11.08
CA LEU A 337 -23.95 1.03 11.66
C LEU A 337 -25.06 0.07 12.10
N GLU A 338 -25.41 -0.91 11.27
CA GLU A 338 -26.43 -1.91 11.63
C GLU A 338 -25.97 -2.79 12.78
N LEU A 339 -24.68 -3.15 12.81
CA LEU A 339 -24.09 -3.99 13.86
C LEU A 339 -24.10 -3.29 15.22
N VAL A 340 -23.81 -1.98 15.29
CA VAL A 340 -23.71 -1.25 16.58
C VAL A 340 -25.02 -0.57 17.00
N LYS A 341 -26.08 -0.65 16.20
CA LYS A 341 -27.33 0.11 16.36
C LYS A 341 -27.95 0.09 17.76
N ALA A 342 -27.78 -1.01 18.52
CA ALA A 342 -28.35 -1.16 19.86
C ALA A 342 -27.57 -0.43 20.98
N HIS A 343 -26.29 -0.09 20.77
CA HIS A 343 -25.42 0.44 21.82
C HIS A 343 -24.53 1.60 21.38
N ASN A 344 -24.34 1.82 20.08
CA ASN A 344 -23.47 2.85 19.49
C ASN A 344 -22.00 2.81 19.96
N ASN A 345 -21.56 1.72 20.59
CA ASN A 345 -20.14 1.53 20.97
C ASN A 345 -19.33 1.15 19.74
N LEU A 346 -19.03 2.14 18.91
CA LEU A 346 -18.16 2.03 17.75
C LEU A 346 -16.92 2.89 17.96
N PHE A 347 -15.76 2.25 17.99
CA PHE A 347 -14.46 2.89 18.16
C PHE A 347 -13.68 2.76 16.86
N VAL A 348 -13.51 3.85 16.13
CA VAL A 348 -12.80 3.85 14.85
C VAL A 348 -11.45 4.53 14.99
N VAL A 349 -10.43 3.97 14.35
CA VAL A 349 -9.09 4.54 14.26
C VAL A 349 -8.75 4.68 12.79
N GLY A 350 -8.31 5.86 12.38
CA GLY A 350 -7.94 6.09 10.99
C GLY A 350 -7.03 7.29 10.79
N ASP A 351 -6.41 7.31 9.63
CA ASP A 351 -5.61 8.41 9.10
C ASP A 351 -6.07 8.71 7.67
N ASP A 352 -6.87 9.74 7.47
CA ASP A 352 -7.35 10.15 6.14
C ASP A 352 -6.22 10.55 5.17
N TRP A 353 -5.01 10.84 5.68
CA TRP A 353 -3.83 11.10 4.84
C TRP A 353 -3.19 9.81 4.31
N GLN A 354 -3.58 8.63 4.82
CA GLN A 354 -3.03 7.33 4.44
C GLN A 354 -3.97 6.48 3.56
N SER A 355 -5.12 7.02 3.15
CA SER A 355 -6.03 6.27 2.29
C SER A 355 -5.46 6.09 0.89
N ILE A 356 -5.07 4.86 0.57
CA ILE A 356 -4.51 4.48 -0.74
C ILE A 356 -5.38 3.49 -1.51
N TYR A 357 -6.49 3.00 -0.92
CA TYR A 357 -7.37 1.99 -1.52
C TYR A 357 -8.58 2.58 -2.27
N GLY A 358 -8.48 3.83 -2.76
CA GLY A 358 -9.58 4.48 -3.50
C GLY A 358 -10.06 3.70 -4.73
N PHE A 359 -9.14 2.98 -5.39
CA PHE A 359 -9.47 2.09 -6.52
C PHE A 359 -10.32 0.86 -6.12
N ARG A 360 -10.40 0.54 -4.83
CA ARG A 360 -11.29 -0.50 -4.25
C ARG A 360 -12.56 0.09 -3.63
N GLY A 361 -12.83 1.39 -3.86
CA GLY A 361 -13.99 2.09 -3.32
C GLY A 361 -13.80 2.60 -1.89
N ALA A 362 -12.57 2.67 -1.35
CA ALA A 362 -12.34 3.34 -0.07
C ALA A 362 -12.74 4.82 -0.13
N GLN A 363 -13.43 5.30 0.91
CA GLN A 363 -13.94 6.66 0.99
C GLN A 363 -13.52 7.34 2.31
N PRO A 364 -12.41 8.11 2.32
CA PRO A 364 -11.93 8.81 3.52
C PRO A 364 -12.93 9.81 4.10
N SER A 365 -13.83 10.31 3.25
CA SER A 365 -14.96 11.17 3.63
C SER A 365 -15.88 10.54 4.68
N LEU A 366 -15.90 9.21 4.81
CA LEU A 366 -16.64 8.49 5.83
C LEU A 366 -16.16 8.80 7.25
N MET A 367 -14.91 9.25 7.44
CA MET A 367 -14.45 9.77 8.74
C MET A 367 -15.23 11.04 9.14
N ASN A 368 -15.52 11.92 8.19
CA ASN A 368 -16.38 13.08 8.44
C ASN A 368 -17.84 12.68 8.60
N GLU A 369 -18.30 11.65 7.87
CA GLU A 369 -19.65 11.11 8.05
C GLU A 369 -19.85 10.50 9.43
N PHE A 370 -18.84 9.82 9.98
CA PHE A 370 -18.87 9.29 11.34
C PHE A 370 -19.18 10.40 12.35
N LEU A 371 -18.51 11.55 12.23
CA LEU A 371 -18.74 12.70 13.11
C LEU A 371 -20.15 13.29 12.94
N ARG A 372 -20.68 13.33 11.71
CA ARG A 372 -22.06 13.76 11.47
C ARG A 372 -23.08 12.78 12.03
N ARG A 373 -22.81 11.48 11.91
CA ARG A 373 -23.70 10.39 12.35
C ARG A 373 -23.72 10.24 13.87
N PHE A 374 -22.62 10.58 14.54
CA PHE A 374 -22.46 10.57 15.97
C PHE A 374 -21.97 11.94 16.50
N PRO A 375 -22.84 12.96 16.59
CA PRO A 375 -22.43 14.31 16.99
C PRO A 375 -21.79 14.40 18.38
N GLY A 376 -22.15 13.48 19.29
CA GLY A 376 -21.55 13.36 20.63
C GLY A 376 -20.33 12.43 20.71
N ALA A 377 -19.77 11.98 19.58
CA ALA A 377 -18.64 11.07 19.58
C ALA A 377 -17.40 11.73 20.19
N LYS A 378 -16.67 10.94 21.00
CA LYS A 378 -15.37 11.36 21.51
C LYS A 378 -14.37 11.42 20.37
N LYS A 379 -13.73 12.58 20.15
CA LYS A 379 -12.66 12.75 19.16
C LYS A 379 -11.31 12.84 19.88
N VAL A 380 -10.34 12.02 19.47
CA VAL A 380 -8.98 12.03 20.02
C VAL A 380 -7.97 12.11 18.87
N PHE A 381 -6.96 12.95 19.00
CA PHE A 381 -5.89 13.09 18.01
C PHE A 381 -4.59 12.47 18.52
N LEU A 382 -3.99 11.58 17.73
CA LEU A 382 -2.67 11.03 18.01
C LEU A 382 -1.64 11.70 17.10
N GLU A 383 -1.11 12.85 17.53
CA GLU A 383 -0.19 13.68 16.73
C GLU A 383 1.28 13.21 16.77
N ARG A 384 1.68 12.47 17.82
CA ARG A 384 3.07 12.08 18.03
C ARG A 384 3.45 10.87 17.17
N ASN A 385 4.50 11.00 16.35
CA ASN A 385 5.09 9.94 15.54
C ASN A 385 6.31 9.33 16.28
N TYR A 386 6.25 8.03 16.56
CA TYR A 386 7.30 7.28 17.26
C TYR A 386 8.23 6.48 16.32
N ARG A 387 7.92 6.48 15.02
CA ARG A 387 8.58 5.67 13.98
C ARG A 387 9.73 6.43 13.31
N SER A 388 9.49 7.68 12.96
CA SER A 388 10.36 8.48 12.08
C SER A 388 10.96 9.67 12.82
N HIS A 389 12.15 10.09 12.41
CA HIS A 389 12.77 11.34 12.87
C HIS A 389 12.10 12.55 12.20
N ASP A 390 12.34 13.72 12.77
CA ASP A 390 11.77 15.01 12.36
C ASP A 390 11.94 15.35 10.89
N LEU A 391 13.11 15.11 10.28
CA LEU A 391 13.35 15.41 8.85
C LEU A 391 12.38 14.67 7.93
N ILE A 392 12.16 13.38 8.19
CA ILE A 392 11.22 12.54 7.41
C ILE A 392 9.78 12.99 7.66
N VAL A 393 9.44 13.33 8.90
CA VAL A 393 8.10 13.81 9.28
C VAL A 393 7.80 15.17 8.64
N ASP A 394 8.76 16.10 8.62
CA ASP A 394 8.62 17.41 7.99
C ASP A 394 8.45 17.28 6.48
N LEU A 395 9.31 16.48 5.82
CA LEU A 395 9.19 16.22 4.38
C LEU A 395 7.80 15.64 4.03
N GLY A 396 7.36 14.61 4.77
CA GLY A 396 6.04 14.02 4.57
C GLY A 396 4.91 15.03 4.78
N SER A 397 5.04 15.90 5.79
CA SER A 397 4.07 16.95 6.11
C SER A 397 3.99 18.02 5.01
N ARG A 398 5.12 18.40 4.41
CA ARG A 398 5.14 19.33 3.27
C ARG A 398 4.48 18.73 2.04
N ILE A 399 4.74 17.46 1.74
CA ILE A 399 4.16 16.77 0.58
C ILE A 399 2.65 16.64 0.74
N ILE A 400 2.16 16.19 1.90
CA ILE A 400 0.71 15.97 2.09
C ILE A 400 -0.09 17.28 2.03
N ASN A 401 0.50 18.39 2.46
CA ASN A 401 -0.14 19.71 2.40
C ASN A 401 -0.32 20.27 0.98
N LEU A 402 0.27 19.63 -0.04
CA LEU A 402 0.02 19.98 -1.45
C LEU A 402 -1.33 19.45 -1.94
N ASN A 403 -1.97 18.52 -1.22
CA ASN A 403 -3.25 17.98 -1.63
C ASN A 403 -4.36 19.03 -1.52
N ALA A 404 -5.05 19.28 -2.64
CA ALA A 404 -6.31 20.03 -2.63
C ALA A 404 -7.44 19.11 -2.16
N GLY A 405 -7.97 19.30 -0.94
CA GLY A 405 -9.08 18.48 -0.47
C GLY A 405 -9.57 18.77 0.95
N HIS A 406 -10.68 18.13 1.32
CA HIS A 406 -11.29 18.20 2.65
C HIS A 406 -10.69 17.18 3.63
N GLN A 407 -9.36 17.22 3.77
CA GLN A 407 -8.66 16.42 4.77
C GLN A 407 -8.99 16.91 6.18
N ILE A 408 -8.97 16.01 7.15
CA ILE A 408 -9.10 16.37 8.56
C ILE A 408 -7.81 17.10 8.94
N PRO A 409 -7.89 18.37 9.41
CA PRO A 409 -6.71 19.08 9.87
C PRO A 409 -6.11 18.35 11.05
N LYS A 410 -4.84 17.97 10.92
CA LYS A 410 -4.05 17.36 11.98
C LYS A 410 -2.59 17.72 11.81
N ARG A 411 -1.82 17.58 12.89
CA ARG A 411 -0.37 17.80 12.90
C ARG A 411 0.34 16.50 13.22
N VAL A 412 1.53 16.31 12.65
CA VAL A 412 2.41 15.19 12.95
C VAL A 412 3.69 15.73 13.56
N ILE A 413 4.00 15.29 14.78
CA ILE A 413 5.17 15.74 15.54
C ILE A 413 6.06 14.52 15.78
N ALA A 414 7.31 14.56 15.33
CA ALA A 414 8.28 13.51 15.64
C ALA A 414 8.53 13.47 17.15
N HIS A 415 8.52 12.26 17.73
CA HIS A 415 8.88 12.05 19.14
C HIS A 415 10.39 12.01 19.33
N ARG A 416 11.12 11.55 18.31
CA ARG A 416 12.59 11.49 18.34
C ARG A 416 13.14 12.85 17.95
N ASP A 417 14.11 13.31 18.71
CA ASP A 417 14.89 14.50 18.39
C ASP A 417 15.63 14.29 17.05
N MET A 418 16.03 15.42 16.45
CA MET A 418 16.72 15.47 15.16
C MET A 418 17.97 14.58 15.20
N SER A 419 17.99 13.52 14.38
CA SER A 419 19.20 12.73 14.20
C SER A 419 20.15 13.47 13.27
N PRO A 420 21.40 13.77 13.67
CA PRO A 420 22.39 14.35 12.77
C PRO A 420 22.73 13.42 11.59
N ASP A 421 22.40 12.13 11.71
CA ASP A 421 22.64 11.11 10.70
C ASP A 421 21.42 10.89 9.79
N ALA A 422 20.29 11.57 10.04
CA ALA A 422 19.13 11.48 9.16
C ALA A 422 19.38 12.27 7.88
N ILE A 423 19.41 11.55 6.74
CA ILE A 423 19.61 12.14 5.42
C ILE A 423 18.46 11.73 4.51
N THR A 424 17.94 12.69 3.75
CA THR A 424 17.06 12.46 2.60
C THR A 424 17.76 12.94 1.34
N GLN A 425 17.83 12.08 0.34
CA GLN A 425 18.49 12.35 -0.94
C GLN A 425 17.51 12.12 -2.09
N ILE A 426 17.61 12.96 -3.12
CA ILE A 426 17.00 12.72 -4.42
C ILE A 426 18.13 12.44 -5.40
N VAL A 427 18.03 11.31 -6.09
CA VAL A 427 19.00 10.86 -7.08
C VAL A 427 18.29 10.74 -8.42
N THR A 428 18.88 11.34 -9.44
CA THR A 428 18.40 11.23 -10.83
C THR A 428 19.40 10.41 -11.62
N VAL A 429 18.90 9.40 -12.33
CA VAL A 429 19.66 8.49 -13.17
C VAL A 429 19.12 8.52 -14.60
N HIS A 430 19.86 7.95 -15.56
CA HIS A 430 19.49 7.97 -16.97
C HIS A 430 18.62 6.79 -17.40
N SER A 431 18.52 5.74 -16.58
CA SER A 431 17.70 4.55 -16.88
C SER A 431 17.30 3.76 -15.63
N ASP A 432 16.23 2.98 -15.73
CA ASP A 432 15.74 2.10 -14.64
C ASP A 432 16.78 1.03 -14.25
N THR A 433 17.58 0.54 -15.21
CA THR A 433 18.68 -0.40 -14.91
C THR A 433 19.79 0.28 -14.09
N GLU A 434 20.09 1.55 -14.38
CA GLU A 434 21.04 2.34 -13.61
C GLU A 434 20.49 2.63 -12.20
N GLU A 435 19.18 2.91 -12.08
CA GLU A 435 18.50 3.06 -10.79
C GLU A 435 18.70 1.81 -9.92
N ALA A 436 18.39 0.63 -10.47
CA ALA A 436 18.47 -0.63 -9.74
C ALA A 436 19.91 -0.94 -9.27
N ARG A 437 20.90 -0.75 -10.15
CA ARG A 437 22.33 -0.93 -9.81
C ARG A 437 22.81 0.09 -8.79
N PHE A 438 22.37 1.34 -8.91
CA PHE A 438 22.67 2.38 -7.93
C PHE A 438 22.13 1.99 -6.55
N VAL A 439 20.87 1.57 -6.47
CA VAL A 439 20.26 1.12 -5.20
C VAL A 439 21.01 -0.07 -4.61
N ALA A 440 21.34 -1.10 -5.40
CA ALA A 440 22.10 -2.26 -4.90
C ALA A 440 23.50 -1.86 -4.35
N SER A 441 24.20 -0.99 -5.07
CA SER A 441 25.49 -0.43 -4.65
C SER A 441 25.36 0.36 -3.34
N GLU A 442 24.33 1.20 -3.24
CA GLU A 442 24.09 2.06 -2.09
C GLU A 442 23.68 1.27 -0.85
N LEU A 443 22.87 0.23 -1.00
CA LEU A 443 22.53 -0.71 0.07
C LEU A 443 23.79 -1.39 0.63
N THR A 444 24.71 -1.81 -0.25
CA THR A 444 25.98 -2.41 0.15
C THR A 444 26.87 -1.42 0.88
N ARG A 445 27.00 -0.20 0.33
CA ARG A 445 27.77 0.89 0.95
C ARG A 445 27.24 1.22 2.35
N LEU A 446 25.94 1.48 2.47
CA LEU A 446 25.28 1.83 3.74
C LEU A 446 25.37 0.69 4.76
N ARG A 447 25.22 -0.57 4.33
CA ARG A 447 25.41 -1.72 5.22
C ARG A 447 26.82 -1.78 5.79
N ASN A 448 27.83 -1.57 4.94
CA ASN A 448 29.24 -1.60 5.36
C ASN A 448 29.59 -0.44 6.30
N GLU A 449 29.02 0.74 6.06
CA GLU A 449 29.26 1.93 6.89
C GLU A 449 28.51 1.89 8.23
N LEU A 450 27.24 1.50 8.21
CA LEU A 450 26.37 1.54 9.40
C LEU A 450 26.39 0.24 10.21
N GLY A 451 26.88 -0.87 9.63
CA GLY A 451 26.92 -2.17 10.30
C GLY A 451 25.53 -2.78 10.59
N VAL A 452 24.49 -2.37 9.85
CA VAL A 452 23.10 -2.81 10.06
C VAL A 452 22.75 -4.07 9.26
N PRO A 453 21.83 -4.92 9.73
CA PRO A 453 21.40 -6.11 9.00
C PRO A 453 20.60 -5.75 7.74
N TRP A 454 20.56 -6.66 6.76
CA TRP A 454 19.78 -6.49 5.52
C TRP A 454 18.29 -6.23 5.75
N ASN A 455 17.74 -6.77 6.84
CA ASN A 455 16.32 -6.61 7.21
C ASN A 455 15.93 -5.17 7.58
N ASP A 456 16.90 -4.27 7.78
CA ASP A 456 16.65 -2.86 8.08
C ASP A 456 16.51 -2.01 6.82
N PHE A 457 16.72 -2.59 5.64
CA PHE A 457 16.52 -1.94 4.35
C PHE A 457 15.20 -2.35 3.70
N ALA A 458 14.59 -1.40 2.99
CA ALA A 458 13.39 -1.64 2.19
C ALA A 458 13.46 -0.83 0.89
N VAL A 459 13.14 -1.49 -0.23
CA VAL A 459 12.96 -0.83 -1.53
C VAL A 459 11.46 -0.79 -1.82
N LEU A 460 10.92 0.42 -2.01
CA LEU A 460 9.49 0.64 -2.26
C LEU A 460 9.32 1.19 -3.67
N TYR A 461 8.41 0.58 -4.43
CA TYR A 461 8.11 0.93 -5.82
C TYR A 461 6.61 1.05 -6.03
N ARG A 462 6.20 1.71 -7.13
CA ARG A 462 4.79 2.05 -7.38
C ARG A 462 3.99 0.87 -7.94
N THR A 463 4.61 0.05 -8.76
CA THR A 463 4.00 -1.11 -9.44
C THR A 463 4.91 -2.33 -9.36
N ASN A 464 4.32 -3.54 -9.30
CA ASN A 464 5.10 -4.78 -9.16
C ASN A 464 6.01 -5.06 -10.35
N ILE A 465 5.72 -4.51 -11.54
CA ILE A 465 6.57 -4.68 -12.74
C ILE A 465 7.98 -4.11 -12.49
N GLN A 466 8.10 -3.08 -11.65
CA GLN A 466 9.38 -2.46 -11.32
C GLN A 466 10.28 -3.38 -10.47
N SER A 467 9.73 -4.38 -9.76
CA SER A 467 10.52 -5.23 -8.86
C SER A 467 11.63 -5.97 -9.60
N ARG A 468 11.37 -6.40 -10.84
CA ARG A 468 12.26 -7.26 -11.61
C ARG A 468 13.69 -6.72 -11.73
N LEU A 469 13.83 -5.44 -12.07
CA LEU A 469 15.15 -4.82 -12.26
C LEU A 469 15.92 -4.75 -10.93
N PHE A 470 15.23 -4.48 -9.82
CA PHE A 470 15.83 -4.53 -8.49
C PHE A 470 16.18 -5.96 -8.08
N GLU A 471 15.33 -6.95 -8.34
CA GLU A 471 15.61 -8.37 -8.07
C GLU A 471 16.87 -8.84 -8.80
N GLU A 472 17.01 -8.50 -10.09
CA GLU A 472 18.21 -8.80 -10.89
C GLU A 472 19.46 -8.11 -10.32
N ALA A 473 19.40 -6.80 -10.04
CA ALA A 473 20.55 -6.05 -9.51
C ALA A 473 20.97 -6.48 -8.09
N LEU A 474 20.01 -6.85 -7.23
CA LEU A 474 20.29 -7.38 -5.89
C LEU A 474 20.90 -8.78 -5.96
N ALA A 475 20.42 -9.63 -6.87
CA ALA A 475 20.99 -10.95 -7.10
C ALA A 475 22.43 -10.86 -7.64
N ASP A 476 22.69 -9.99 -8.62
CA ASP A 476 24.03 -9.75 -9.16
C ASP A 476 25.03 -9.25 -8.11
N ALA A 477 24.53 -8.56 -7.07
CA ALA A 477 25.31 -8.05 -5.95
C ALA A 477 25.39 -9.02 -4.74
N ASP A 478 24.88 -10.25 -4.87
CA ASP A 478 24.78 -11.24 -3.79
C ASP A 478 24.04 -10.71 -2.54
N ILE A 479 23.07 -9.81 -2.72
CA ILE A 479 22.26 -9.23 -1.64
C ILE A 479 21.01 -10.09 -1.45
N PRO A 480 20.79 -10.68 -0.25
CA PRO A 480 19.58 -11.44 0.02
C PRO A 480 18.38 -10.48 0.07
N TYR A 481 17.32 -10.82 -0.64
CA TYR A 481 16.10 -10.02 -0.70
C TYR A 481 14.85 -10.88 -0.50
N HIS A 482 13.76 -10.23 -0.12
CA HIS A 482 12.44 -10.85 -0.01
C HIS A 482 11.38 -9.90 -0.58
N VAL A 483 10.70 -10.32 -1.64
CA VAL A 483 9.63 -9.53 -2.26
C VAL A 483 8.34 -9.71 -1.48
N VAL A 484 7.74 -8.60 -1.03
CA VAL A 484 6.45 -8.61 -0.31
C VAL A 484 5.33 -8.29 -1.30
N GLY A 485 4.51 -9.27 -1.63
CA GLY A 485 3.42 -9.10 -2.60
C GLY A 485 3.11 -10.40 -3.33
N ASP A 486 2.41 -10.31 -4.46
CA ASP A 486 2.28 -11.46 -5.34
C ASP A 486 3.65 -12.03 -5.71
N LYS A 487 3.66 -13.36 -5.78
CA LYS A 487 4.68 -14.28 -6.30
C LYS A 487 5.74 -13.61 -7.17
N HIS A 488 7.01 -13.94 -6.92
CA HIS A 488 8.19 -13.51 -7.72
C HIS A 488 7.88 -13.47 -9.21
N PHE A 489 8.56 -12.64 -10.02
CA PHE A 489 8.32 -12.57 -11.47
C PHE A 489 8.23 -13.97 -12.10
N TYR A 490 9.14 -14.89 -11.75
CA TYR A 490 9.16 -16.30 -12.20
C TYR A 490 8.07 -17.20 -11.60
N GLU A 491 7.43 -16.76 -10.52
CA GLU A 491 6.31 -17.44 -9.89
C GLU A 491 4.94 -16.94 -10.34
N SER A 492 4.89 -15.82 -11.09
CA SER A 492 3.68 -15.35 -11.75
C SER A 492 3.05 -16.48 -12.59
N PRO A 493 1.74 -16.76 -12.46
CA PRO A 493 1.07 -17.79 -13.25
C PRO A 493 1.27 -17.61 -14.75
N ASP A 494 1.25 -16.37 -15.24
CA ASP A 494 1.41 -16.07 -16.67
C ASP A 494 2.84 -16.35 -17.14
N VAL A 495 3.84 -15.95 -16.34
CA VAL A 495 5.26 -16.22 -16.64
C VAL A 495 5.54 -17.72 -16.58
N LYS A 496 4.98 -18.44 -15.60
CA LYS A 496 5.08 -19.90 -15.52
C LYS A 496 4.50 -20.58 -16.74
N ILE A 497 3.32 -20.17 -17.21
CA ILE A 497 2.71 -20.72 -18.43
C ILE A 497 3.63 -20.52 -19.64
N ILE A 498 4.23 -19.34 -19.82
CA ILE A 498 5.14 -19.07 -20.94
C ILE A 498 6.43 -19.89 -20.82
N LEU A 499 7.02 -19.98 -19.62
CA LEU A 499 8.20 -20.80 -19.38
C LEU A 499 7.92 -22.28 -19.62
N ASP A 500 6.76 -22.75 -19.21
CA ASP A 500 6.29 -24.11 -19.44
C ASP A 500 6.11 -24.37 -20.95
N TYR A 501 5.55 -23.42 -21.70
CA TYR A 501 5.55 -23.50 -23.18
C TYR A 501 6.95 -23.61 -23.76
N LEU A 502 7.91 -22.79 -23.30
CA LEU A 502 9.29 -22.86 -23.78
C LEU A 502 9.95 -24.19 -23.39
N ARG A 503 9.70 -24.72 -22.19
CA ARG A 503 10.17 -26.03 -21.74
C ARG A 503 9.67 -27.15 -22.64
N THR A 504 8.41 -27.10 -23.08
CA THR A 504 7.88 -28.10 -24.01
C THR A 504 8.57 -28.10 -25.37
N THR A 505 9.28 -27.03 -25.76
CA THR A 505 10.09 -27.04 -27.00
C THR A 505 11.41 -27.79 -26.85
N GLN A 506 11.89 -27.97 -25.61
CA GLN A 506 13.11 -28.68 -25.28
C GLN A 506 12.85 -30.11 -24.80
N ASP A 507 11.78 -30.32 -24.02
CA ASP A 507 11.38 -31.62 -23.50
C ASP A 507 9.84 -31.75 -23.52
N THR A 508 9.34 -32.59 -24.42
CA THR A 508 7.91 -32.90 -24.56
C THR A 508 7.46 -34.05 -23.66
N SER A 509 8.40 -34.74 -23.00
CA SER A 509 8.12 -35.95 -22.21
C SER A 509 7.61 -35.66 -20.81
N ASP A 510 7.82 -34.45 -20.27
CA ASP A 510 7.38 -34.07 -18.92
C ASP A 510 5.83 -34.01 -18.83
N PRO A 511 5.18 -34.98 -18.17
CA PRO A 511 3.73 -35.02 -18.07
C PRO A 511 3.16 -33.90 -17.18
N THR A 512 3.99 -33.33 -16.29
CA THR A 512 3.54 -32.33 -15.32
C THR A 512 3.21 -30.97 -15.96
N VAL A 513 3.70 -30.75 -17.18
CA VAL A 513 3.60 -29.48 -17.89
C VAL A 513 2.35 -29.41 -18.79
N TRP A 514 1.96 -30.52 -19.41
CA TRP A 514 0.93 -30.51 -20.46
C TRP A 514 -0.49 -30.26 -19.95
N GLY A 515 -0.83 -30.76 -18.75
CA GLY A 515 -2.18 -30.68 -18.20
C GLY A 515 -2.75 -29.26 -18.16
N HIS A 516 -2.00 -28.27 -17.66
CA HIS A 516 -2.46 -26.88 -17.64
C HIS A 516 -2.25 -26.14 -18.95
N LEU A 517 -1.25 -26.50 -19.76
CA LEU A 517 -0.98 -25.84 -21.05
C LEU A 517 -2.06 -26.13 -22.11
N LEU A 518 -2.68 -27.30 -22.08
CA LEU A 518 -3.74 -27.69 -23.03
C LEU A 518 -4.83 -26.64 -23.17
N ASN A 519 -5.25 -26.06 -22.04
CA ASN A 519 -6.34 -25.09 -22.01
C ASN A 519 -5.90 -23.68 -21.62
N ARG A 520 -4.60 -23.37 -21.77
CA ARG A 520 -4.05 -22.02 -21.56
C ARG A 520 -3.18 -21.62 -22.75
N PRO A 521 -3.63 -20.71 -23.64
CA PRO A 521 -4.93 -20.02 -23.64
C PRO A 521 -6.12 -20.98 -23.78
N LYS A 522 -7.32 -20.55 -23.39
CA LYS A 522 -8.55 -21.37 -23.44
C LYS A 522 -8.74 -21.93 -24.86
N ARG A 523 -8.73 -23.26 -24.98
CA ARG A 523 -9.03 -24.03 -26.21
C ARG A 523 -10.34 -24.82 -26.09
N TYR A 524 -11.08 -24.63 -24.99
CA TYR A 524 -12.34 -25.32 -24.70
C TYR A 524 -12.21 -26.85 -24.62
N ILE A 525 -11.02 -27.33 -24.21
CA ILE A 525 -10.78 -28.75 -24.00
C ILE A 525 -11.48 -29.17 -22.69
N PRO A 526 -12.34 -30.22 -22.71
CA PRO A 526 -13.02 -30.71 -21.51
C PRO A 526 -12.05 -31.18 -20.41
N ILE A 527 -12.44 -31.05 -19.14
CA ILE A 527 -11.53 -31.32 -18.00
C ILE A 527 -11.21 -32.81 -17.85
N ASP A 528 -12.14 -33.69 -18.22
CA ASP A 528 -11.96 -35.14 -18.35
C ASP A 528 -10.78 -35.44 -19.30
N VAL A 529 -10.78 -34.80 -20.47
CA VAL A 529 -9.69 -34.95 -21.46
C VAL A 529 -8.37 -34.45 -20.91
N VAL A 530 -8.37 -33.30 -20.21
CA VAL A 530 -7.16 -32.76 -19.58
C VAL A 530 -6.56 -33.76 -18.58
N HIS A 531 -7.39 -34.39 -17.75
CA HIS A 531 -6.93 -35.40 -16.78
C HIS A 531 -6.44 -36.69 -17.43
N GLU A 532 -7.08 -37.13 -18.51
CA GLU A 532 -6.70 -38.33 -19.27
C GLU A 532 -5.30 -38.19 -19.88
N VAL A 533 -4.97 -37.02 -20.43
CA VAL A 533 -3.66 -36.80 -21.08
C VAL A 533 -2.58 -36.31 -20.12
N GLN A 534 -2.93 -35.80 -18.93
CA GLN A 534 -1.99 -35.25 -17.94
C GLN A 534 -0.92 -36.26 -17.51
N HIS A 535 -1.21 -37.57 -17.53
CA HIS A 535 -0.27 -38.60 -17.10
C HIS A 535 0.59 -39.17 -18.24
N GLY A 536 0.19 -38.95 -19.50
CA GLY A 536 0.85 -39.54 -20.68
C GLY A 536 1.69 -38.55 -21.50
N GLY A 537 1.88 -37.32 -21.01
CA GLY A 537 2.70 -36.31 -21.67
C GLY A 537 2.21 -35.97 -23.08
N TRP A 538 3.13 -35.53 -23.95
CA TRP A 538 2.80 -35.11 -25.32
C TRP A 538 2.21 -36.22 -26.19
N GLU A 539 2.64 -37.47 -26.01
CA GLU A 539 2.14 -38.59 -26.82
C GLU A 539 0.64 -38.82 -26.60
N ALA A 540 0.17 -38.71 -25.35
CA ALA A 540 -1.24 -38.78 -25.04
C ALA A 540 -2.02 -37.59 -25.62
N VAL A 541 -1.44 -36.39 -25.62
CA VAL A 541 -2.03 -35.21 -26.24
C VAL A 541 -2.23 -35.41 -27.75
N VAL A 542 -1.23 -35.92 -28.47
CA VAL A 542 -1.30 -36.16 -29.93
C VAL A 542 -2.23 -37.33 -30.29
N ALA A 543 -2.30 -38.33 -29.42
CA ALA A 543 -3.15 -39.51 -29.60
C ALA A 543 -4.63 -39.20 -29.35
N HIS A 544 -4.95 -38.21 -28.50
CA HIS A 544 -6.31 -37.96 -28.07
C HIS A 544 -7.14 -37.21 -29.16
N PRO A 545 -8.29 -37.76 -29.63
CA PRO A 545 -9.03 -37.21 -30.77
C PRO A 545 -9.54 -35.78 -30.58
N LYS A 546 -9.82 -35.37 -29.34
CA LYS A 546 -10.29 -34.00 -29.01
C LYS A 546 -9.14 -32.97 -28.87
N CYS A 547 -7.89 -33.39 -28.99
CA CYS A 547 -6.70 -32.55 -28.89
C CYS A 547 -6.03 -32.31 -30.26
N ARG A 548 -6.54 -32.93 -31.33
CA ARG A 548 -6.07 -32.76 -32.70
C ARG A 548 -6.67 -31.54 -33.39
#